data_AF-A0A847WWB0-F1
#
_entry.id   AF-A0A847WWB0-F1
#
_cell.length_a   1.000
_cell.length_b   1.000
_cell.length_c   1.000
_cell.angle_alpha   90.00
_cell.angle_beta   90.00
_cell.angle_gamma   90.00
#
_symmetry.space_group_name_H-M   'P 1'
#
loop_
_entity.id
_entity.type
_entity.pdbx_description
1 polymer ?
#
loop_
_entity_poly.entity_id
_entity_poly.type
_entity_poly.pdbx_seq_one_letter_code
_entity_poly.pdbx_strand_id
1 'polypeptide(L)'
;MTGSEMKSIRAALGLSAVQLGRAVGYTGGDATIAVMISKYENGSRTIPRHLERLLHMFHWHGVPAGWTSKFPADLHTPTTDEGP
;
A
#
# COMPACT_ATOMS: atom_id res chain seq x y z
N MET A 1 7.08 0.33 -13.19
CA MET A 1 5.70 0.45 -12.71
C MET A 1 5.12 1.82 -13.08
N THR A 2 3.88 1.86 -13.56
CA THR A 2 3.08 3.05 -13.85
C THR A 2 2.21 3.45 -12.64
N GLY A 3 1.68 4.67 -12.64
CA GLY A 3 0.76 5.11 -11.60
C GLY A 3 -0.53 4.29 -11.51
N SER A 4 -1.07 3.88 -12.66
CA SER A 4 -2.27 3.03 -12.70
C SER A 4 -1.99 1.64 -12.12
N GLU A 5 -0.83 1.05 -12.38
CA GLU A 5 -0.40 -0.22 -11.77
C GLU A 5 -0.32 -0.12 -10.24
N MET A 6 0.30 0.95 -9.72
CA MET A 6 0.35 1.20 -8.27
C MET A 6 -1.05 1.31 -7.65
N LYS A 7 -1.95 2.04 -8.32
CA LYS A 7 -3.34 2.19 -7.87
C LYS A 7 -4.08 0.86 -7.84
N SER A 8 -3.87 0.01 -8.84
CA SER A 8 -4.43 -1.34 -8.90
C SER A 8 -3.91 -2.23 -7.77
N ILE A 9 -2.61 -2.19 -7.48
CA ILE A 9 -2.01 -2.93 -6.35
C ILE A 9 -2.63 -2.45 -5.03
N ARG A 10 -2.74 -1.13 -4.83
CA ARG A 10 -3.35 -0.58 -3.61
C ARG A 10 -4.78 -1.06 -3.42
N ALA A 11 -5.59 -1.02 -4.49
CA ALA A 11 -6.97 -1.48 -4.47
C ALA A 11 -7.07 -2.99 -4.19
N ALA A 12 -6.20 -3.81 -4.79
CA ALA A 12 -6.14 -5.24 -4.55
C ALA A 12 -5.78 -5.58 -3.09
N LEU A 13 -4.96 -4.73 -2.45
CA LEU A 13 -4.62 -4.86 -1.02
C LEU A 13 -5.70 -4.28 -0.08
N GLY A 14 -6.77 -3.68 -0.61
CA GLY A 14 -7.81 -3.07 0.21
C GLY A 14 -7.36 -1.83 1.00
N LEU A 15 -6.28 -1.16 0.58
CA LEU A 15 -5.69 -0.05 1.32
C LEU A 15 -6.19 1.32 0.84
N SER A 16 -6.39 2.23 1.78
CA SER A 16 -6.44 3.66 1.47
C SER A 16 -5.06 4.19 1.08
N ALA A 17 -5.03 5.35 0.43
CA ALA A 17 -3.77 6.01 0.08
C ALA A 17 -2.89 6.28 1.32
N VAL A 18 -3.51 6.66 2.44
CA VAL A 18 -2.79 6.90 3.69
C VAL A 18 -2.19 5.60 4.23
N GLN A 19 -2.96 4.51 4.30
CA GLN A 19 -2.49 3.22 4.80
C GLN A 19 -1.35 2.66 3.96
N LEU A 20 -1.44 2.78 2.62
CA LEU A 20 -0.32 2.42 1.75
C LEU A 20 0.92 3.27 2.04
N GLY A 21 0.73 4.58 2.20
CA GLY A 21 1.81 5.48 2.54
C GLY A 21 2.51 5.12 3.86
N ARG A 22 1.74 4.76 4.90
CA ARG A 22 2.28 4.26 6.17
C ARG A 22 3.05 2.94 5.99
N ALA A 23 2.47 2.01 5.22
CA ALA A 23 3.09 0.71 4.96
C ALA A 23 4.45 0.82 4.27
N VAL A 24 4.64 1.81 3.41
CA VAL A 24 5.90 2.06 2.71
C VAL A 24 6.85 2.99 3.47
N GLY A 25 6.50 3.35 4.71
CA GLY A 25 7.35 4.11 5.63
C GLY A 25 7.22 5.63 5.56
N TYR A 26 6.22 6.19 4.85
CA TYR A 26 5.99 7.63 4.87
C TYR A 26 5.44 8.10 6.22
N THR A 27 6.05 9.17 6.73
CA THR A 27 5.67 9.83 7.98
C THR A 27 5.08 11.23 7.70
N GLY A 28 4.60 11.89 8.75
CA GLY A 28 3.92 13.19 8.64
C GLY A 28 2.39 13.10 8.65
N GLY A 29 1.73 14.17 8.24
CA GLY A 29 0.26 14.28 8.26
C GLY A 29 -0.42 13.47 7.15
N ASP A 30 -1.59 12.91 7.46
CA ASP A 30 -2.33 12.02 6.56
C ASP A 30 -2.69 12.69 5.22
N ALA A 31 -3.04 13.98 5.24
CA ALA A 31 -3.30 14.75 4.03
C ALA A 31 -2.06 14.83 3.11
N THR A 32 -0.88 15.04 3.69
CA THR A 32 0.39 15.08 2.94
C THR A 32 0.70 13.72 2.33
N ILE A 33 0.49 12.64 3.08
CA ILE A 33 0.71 11.27 2.61
C ILE A 33 -0.26 10.93 1.49
N ALA A 34 -1.54 11.21 1.66
CA ALA A 34 -2.57 10.96 0.64
C ALA A 34 -2.26 11.70 -0.67
N VAL A 35 -1.87 12.98 -0.59
CA VAL A 35 -1.46 13.76 -1.76
C VAL A 35 -0.22 13.16 -2.42
N MET A 36 0.77 12.72 -1.64
CA MET A 36 1.98 12.10 -2.18
C MET A 36 1.67 10.82 -2.95
N ILE A 37 0.85 9.92 -2.38
CA ILE A 37 0.44 8.68 -3.04
C ILE A 37 -0.38 8.99 -4.30
N SER A 38 -1.30 9.95 -4.24
CA SER A 38 -2.08 10.39 -5.40
C SER A 38 -1.19 10.88 -6.56
N LYS A 39 -0.11 11.62 -6.27
CA LYS A 39 0.87 12.06 -7.28
C LYS A 39 1.59 10.91 -7.98
N TYR A 40 1.84 9.80 -7.28
CA TYR A 40 2.38 8.60 -7.91
C TYR A 40 1.32 7.92 -8.77
N GLU A 41 0.11 7.73 -8.23
CA GLU A 41 -0.98 7.01 -8.91
C GLU A 41 -1.45 7.70 -10.19
N ASN A 42 -1.44 9.04 -10.23
CA ASN A 42 -1.84 9.80 -11.41
C ASN A 42 -0.68 10.09 -12.38
N GLY A 43 0.53 9.61 -12.08
CA GLY A 43 1.71 9.79 -12.93
C GLY A 43 2.35 11.20 -12.86
N SER A 44 1.85 12.10 -12.01
CA SER A 44 2.47 13.43 -11.81
C SER A 44 3.85 13.34 -11.15
N ARG A 45 4.18 12.20 -10.55
CA ARG A 45 5.49 11.89 -9.99
C ARG A 45 5.90 10.47 -10.36
N THR A 46 7.15 10.31 -10.78
CA THR A 46 7.74 8.99 -11.04
C THR A 46 7.85 8.18 -9.75
N ILE A 47 7.41 6.92 -9.80
CA ILE A 47 7.53 5.97 -8.69
C ILE A 47 9.01 5.57 -8.55
N PRO A 48 9.66 5.79 -7.39
CA PRO A 48 11.03 5.35 -7.19
C PRO A 48 11.15 3.82 -7.23
N ARG A 49 12.26 3.30 -7.76
CA ARG A 49 12.47 1.85 -7.94
C ARG A 49 12.38 1.03 -6.64
N HIS A 50 12.77 1.60 -5.50
CA HIS A 50 12.64 0.92 -4.21
C HIS A 50 11.17 0.78 -3.77
N LEU A 51 10.35 1.79 -4.06
CA LEU A 51 8.91 1.77 -3.78
C LEU A 51 8.21 0.74 -4.68
N GLU A 52 8.55 0.70 -5.97
CA GLU A 52 8.06 -0.31 -6.90
C GLU A 52 8.34 -1.74 -6.41
N ARG A 53 9.58 -2.04 -5.98
CA ARG A 53 9.93 -3.35 -5.44
C ARG A 53 9.11 -3.71 -4.21
N LEU A 54 8.91 -2.75 -3.31
CA LEU A 54 8.13 -2.96 -2.10
C LEU A 54 6.65 -3.21 -2.41
N LEU A 55 6.08 -2.49 -3.38
CA LEU A 55 4.71 -2.70 -3.84
C LEU A 55 4.51 -4.08 -4.46
N HIS A 56 5.47 -4.58 -5.24
CA HIS A 56 5.42 -5.97 -5.74
C HIS A 56 5.49 -6.99 -4.60
N MET A 57 6.36 -6.76 -3.62
CA MET A 57 6.44 -7.62 -2.44
C MET A 57 5.11 -7.66 -1.67
N PHE A 58 4.50 -6.50 -1.44
CA PHE A 58 3.18 -6.41 -0.81
C PHE A 58 2.10 -7.07 -1.64
N HIS A 59 2.13 -6.94 -2.97
CA HIS A 59 1.15 -7.58 -3.83
C HIS A 59 1.20 -9.11 -3.74
N TRP A 60 2.40 -9.70 -3.64
CA TRP A 60 2.56 -11.16 -3.56
C TRP A 60 2.38 -11.74 -2.16
N HIS A 61 2.77 -11.01 -1.12
CA HIS A 61 2.82 -11.55 0.25
C HIS A 61 1.84 -10.87 1.22
N GLY A 62 1.10 -9.86 0.76
CA GLY A 62 0.36 -8.97 1.63
C GLY A 62 1.27 -7.96 2.35
N VAL A 63 0.63 -7.04 3.08
CA VAL A 63 1.36 -6.10 3.94
C VAL A 63 1.49 -6.69 5.34
N PRO A 64 2.69 -6.69 5.96
CA PRO A 64 2.86 -7.20 7.31
C PRO A 64 1.92 -6.51 8.31
N ALA A 65 1.40 -7.29 9.25
CA ALA A 65 0.54 -6.78 10.30
C ALA A 65 1.26 -5.65 11.09
N GLY A 66 0.56 -4.54 11.30
CA GLY A 66 1.09 -3.38 12.01
C GLY A 66 1.82 -2.33 11.16
N TRP A 67 2.13 -2.62 9.88
CA TRP A 67 2.78 -1.65 8.99
C TRP A 67 1.80 -0.63 8.41
N THR A 68 0.54 -1.03 8.31
CA THR A 68 -0.57 -0.19 7.83
C THR A 68 -1.23 0.61 8.96
N SER A 69 -0.85 0.33 10.22
CA SER A 69 -1.48 0.82 11.45
C SER A 69 -1.04 2.22 11.88
N LYS A 70 -1.83 2.96 12.66
CA LYS A 70 -2.90 2.57 13.60
C LYS A 70 -4.22 2.08 12.94
N PHE A 71 -4.42 0.77 12.81
CA PHE A 71 -5.70 0.19 12.37
C PHE A 71 -6.68 0.09 13.55
N PRO A 72 -8.00 0.28 13.36
CA PRO A 72 -9.02 -0.48 14.09
C PRO A 72 -9.03 -1.95 13.60
N ALA A 73 -9.30 -2.88 14.51
CA ALA A 73 -8.82 -4.26 14.54
C ALA A 73 -9.47 -5.27 13.55
N ASP A 74 -10.24 -4.82 12.56
CA ASP A 74 -11.34 -5.66 12.06
C ASP A 74 -11.21 -6.11 10.59
N LEU A 75 -10.05 -5.97 9.93
CA LEU A 75 -9.94 -6.24 8.49
C LEU A 75 -8.82 -7.21 8.11
N HIS A 76 -9.27 -8.45 7.89
CA HIS A 76 -8.82 -9.46 6.93
C HIS A 76 -7.33 -9.82 6.87
N THR A 77 -6.98 -10.88 7.60
CA THR A 77 -6.01 -11.86 7.09
C THR A 77 -6.59 -12.53 5.85
N PRO A 78 -5.83 -12.70 4.75
CA PRO A 78 -6.17 -13.73 3.78
C PRO A 78 -6.10 -15.05 4.51
N THR A 79 -7.23 -15.75 4.61
CA THR A 79 -7.32 -17.07 5.19
C THR A 79 -6.39 -17.99 4.39
N THR A 80 -5.23 -18.33 4.96
CA THR A 80 -4.49 -19.51 4.55
C THR A 80 -5.32 -20.70 5.01
N ASP A 81 -6.30 -21.06 4.19
CA ASP A 81 -7.04 -22.30 4.31
C ASP A 81 -6.13 -23.41 3.75
N GLU A 82 -5.17 -23.84 4.57
CA GLU A 82 -4.49 -25.12 4.39
C GLU A 82 -5.12 -26.12 5.36
N GLY A 83 -6.15 -26.82 4.89
CA GLY A 83 -6.41 -28.21 5.27
C GLY A 83 -5.61 -29.17 4.36
N PRO A 84 -5.57 -30.49 4.63
CA PRO A 84 -6.42 -31.27 5.53
C PRO A 84 -5.76 -31.75 6.84
#